data_AF-A0A2D6XJG7-F1
#
_entry.id   AF-A0A2D6XJG7-F1
#
_cell.length_a   1.000
_cell.length_b   1.000
_cell.length_c   1.000
_cell.angle_alpha   90.00
_cell.angle_beta   90.00
_cell.angle_gamma   90.00
#
_symmetry.space_group_name_H-M   'P 1'
#
loop_
_entity.id
_entity.type
_entity.pdbx_description
1 polymer ?
#
loop_
_entity_poly.entity_id
_entity_poly.type
_entity_poly.pdbx_seq_one_letter_code
_entity_poly.pdbx_strand_id
1 'polypeptide(L)'
;MDKFQKDLAEFFEVCKGLQERKRHDYTGDNDPLYNYHISAALMGVSTPLGMLGRLQEKVVRVGLALRGGALEVADESVKDSLRDIAILASLIAVSTKEDVDNNTSS
;
A
#
# COMPACT_ATOMS: atom_id res chain seq x y z
N MET A 1 15.91 11.59 20.90
CA MET A 1 14.71 10.92 20.35
C MET A 1 14.24 9.92 21.40
N ASP A 2 12.99 10.00 21.83
CA ASP A 2 12.45 9.06 22.82
C ASP A 2 12.17 7.68 22.19
N LYS A 3 11.82 6.68 23.02
CA LYS A 3 11.56 5.31 22.56
C LYS A 3 10.42 5.27 21.54
N PHE A 4 9.35 6.03 21.75
CA PHE A 4 8.19 6.06 20.87
C PHE A 4 8.56 6.58 19.48
N GLN A 5 9.31 7.68 19.42
CA GLN A 5 9.83 8.24 18.18
C GLN A 5 10.77 7.26 17.47
N LYS A 6 11.61 6.53 18.21
CA LYS A 6 12.50 5.49 17.65
C LYS A 6 11.71 4.35 17.02
N ASP A 7 10.72 3.82 17.73
CA ASP A 7 9.91 2.70 17.26
C ASP A 7 9.09 3.10 16.00
N LEU A 8 8.60 4.35 15.95
CA LEU A 8 7.90 4.90 14.79
C LEU A 8 8.83 5.07 13.58
N ALA A 9 10.04 5.60 13.79
CA ALA A 9 11.02 5.77 12.72
C ALA A 9 11.44 4.41 12.13
N GLU A 10 11.69 3.41 12.99
CA GLU A 10 12.02 2.05 12.55
C GLU A 10 10.89 1.43 11.73
N PHE A 11 9.64 1.62 12.13
CA PHE A 11 8.49 1.13 11.38
C PHE A 11 8.47 1.65 9.93
N PHE A 12 8.64 2.96 9.75
CA PHE A 12 8.61 3.57 8.42
C PHE A 12 9.86 3.23 7.59
N GLU A 13 11.02 3.08 8.22
CA GLU A 13 12.24 2.65 7.50
C GLU A 13 12.08 1.23 6.95
N VAL A 14 11.46 0.32 7.72
CA VAL A 14 11.11 -1.02 7.23
C VAL A 14 10.11 -0.95 6.08
N CYS A 15 9.10 -0.08 6.15
CA CYS A 15 8.13 0.11 5.07
C CYS A 15 8.81 0.58 3.77
N LYS A 16 9.73 1.54 3.88
CA LYS A 16 10.51 2.04 2.75
C LYS A 16 11.31 0.91 2.08
N GLY A 17 12.07 0.15 2.86
CA GLY A 17 12.85 -0.97 2.34
C GLY A 17 11.97 -2.08 1.73
N LEU A 18 10.79 -2.36 2.31
CA LEU A 18 9.82 -3.30 1.73
C LEU A 18 9.29 -2.81 0.38
N GLN A 19 8.94 -1.53 0.30
CA GLN A 19 8.42 -0.94 -0.92
C GLN A 19 9.46 -0.90 -2.04
N GLU A 20 10.71 -0.58 -1.72
CA GLU A 20 11.82 -0.63 -2.67
C GLU A 20 12.04 -2.05 -3.23
N ARG A 21 11.96 -3.08 -2.38
CA ARG A 21 12.04 -4.49 -2.83
C ARG A 21 10.87 -4.86 -3.73
N LYS A 22 9.64 -4.57 -3.31
CA LYS A 22 8.42 -4.84 -4.09
C LYS A 22 8.46 -4.15 -5.45
N ARG A 23 9.01 -2.94 -5.54
CA ARG A 23 9.16 -2.21 -6.81
C ARG A 23 9.89 -3.05 -7.87
N HIS A 24 10.90 -3.84 -7.48
CA HIS A 24 11.62 -4.69 -8.42
C HIS A 24 10.77 -5.82 -9.02
N ASP A 25 9.71 -6.25 -8.34
CA ASP A 25 8.81 -7.33 -8.79
C ASP A 25 7.66 -6.82 -9.68
N TYR A 26 7.37 -5.51 -9.65
CA TYR A 26 6.17 -4.92 -10.26
C TYR A 26 6.42 -3.94 -11.41
N THR A 27 7.67 -3.58 -11.70
CA THR A 27 7.98 -2.66 -12.82
C THR A 27 8.02 -3.40 -14.15
N GLY A 28 6.89 -3.42 -14.86
CA GLY A 28 6.94 -3.30 -16.32
C GLY A 28 7.36 -1.87 -16.64
N ASP A 29 8.54 -1.71 -17.26
CA ASP A 29 9.07 -0.48 -17.87
C ASP A 29 8.67 0.87 -17.21
N ASN A 30 9.49 1.32 -16.25
CA ASN A 30 9.56 2.70 -15.69
C ASN A 30 8.36 3.26 -14.91
N ASP A 31 7.24 2.55 -14.82
CA ASP A 31 6.06 2.99 -14.08
C ASP A 31 5.89 2.20 -12.76
N PRO A 32 6.13 2.81 -11.58
CA PRO A 32 6.01 2.14 -10.29
C PRO A 32 4.56 1.79 -9.91
N LEU A 33 3.56 2.34 -10.62
CA LEU A 33 2.14 2.10 -10.41
C LEU A 33 1.48 1.28 -11.53
N TYR A 34 2.25 0.82 -12.52
CA TYR A 34 1.77 0.10 -13.71
C TYR A 34 0.70 -0.96 -13.40
N ASN A 35 0.96 -1.85 -12.46
CA ASN A 35 0.02 -2.92 -12.11
C ASN A 35 -1.27 -2.40 -11.47
N TYR A 36 -1.22 -1.29 -10.74
CA TYR A 36 -2.42 -0.65 -10.21
C TYR A 36 -3.25 -0.01 -11.32
N HIS A 37 -2.60 0.62 -12.31
CA HIS A 37 -3.29 1.17 -13.48
C HIS A 37 -3.99 0.07 -14.28
N ILE A 38 -3.27 -1.00 -14.63
CA ILE A 38 -3.84 -2.13 -15.36
C ILE A 38 -4.99 -2.77 -14.57
N SER A 39 -4.79 -3.04 -13.27
CA SER A 39 -5.84 -3.62 -12.42
C SER A 39 -7.08 -2.73 -12.34
N ALA A 40 -6.92 -1.41 -12.20
CA ALA A 40 -8.03 -0.48 -12.12
C ALA A 40 -8.78 -0.34 -13.45
N ALA A 41 -8.05 -0.28 -14.57
CA ALA A 41 -8.61 -0.24 -15.91
C ALA A 41 -9.45 -1.48 -16.22
N LEU A 42 -8.97 -2.68 -15.86
CA LEU A 42 -9.72 -3.94 -16.02
C LEU A 42 -11.02 -3.96 -15.20
N MET A 43 -11.08 -3.23 -14.09
CA MET A 43 -12.28 -3.09 -13.26
C MET A 43 -13.16 -1.89 -13.66
N GLY A 44 -12.73 -1.06 -14.61
CA GLY A 44 -13.46 0.15 -15.02
C GLY A 44 -13.52 1.24 -13.95
N VAL A 45 -12.50 1.34 -13.08
CA VAL A 45 -12.41 2.35 -12.02
C VAL A 45 -11.12 3.18 -12.14
N SER A 46 -11.05 4.32 -11.44
CA SER A 46 -9.80 5.08 -11.35
C SER A 46 -8.74 4.33 -10.53
N THR A 47 -7.47 4.61 -10.81
CA THR A 47 -6.34 3.96 -10.10
C THR A 47 -6.43 4.13 -8.59
N PRO A 48 -6.63 5.35 -8.03
CA PRO A 48 -6.75 5.51 -6.59
C PRO A 48 -7.92 4.72 -5.99
N LEU A 49 -9.04 4.62 -6.71
CA LEU A 49 -10.21 3.87 -6.26
C LEU A 49 -9.93 2.35 -6.23
N GLY A 50 -9.25 1.82 -7.26
CA GLY A 50 -8.80 0.43 -7.27
C GLY A 50 -7.82 0.11 -6.13
N MET A 51 -6.89 1.03 -5.84
CA MET A 51 -5.94 0.90 -4.74
C MET A 51 -6.61 0.96 -3.36
N LEU A 52 -7.66 1.77 -3.19
CA LEU A 52 -8.46 1.80 -1.96
C LEU A 52 -9.09 0.44 -1.65
N GLY A 53 -9.50 -0.33 -2.66
CA GLY A 53 -9.97 -1.70 -2.48
C GLY A 53 -8.90 -2.60 -1.84
N ARG A 54 -7.65 -2.52 -2.33
CA ARG A 54 -6.51 -3.26 -1.76
C ARG A 54 -6.18 -2.83 -0.33
N LEU A 55 -6.28 -1.53 -0.05
CA LEU A 55 -6.11 -1.00 1.30
C LEU A 55 -7.18 -1.58 2.24
N GLN A 56 -8.44 -1.62 1.79
CA GLN A 56 -9.56 -2.15 2.56
C GLN A 56 -9.41 -3.64 2.88
N GLU A 57 -8.93 -4.46 1.94
CA GLU A 57 -8.61 -5.87 2.19
C GLU A 57 -7.66 -6.03 3.39
N LYS A 58 -6.60 -5.22 3.45
CA LYS A 58 -5.62 -5.24 4.55
C LYS A 58 -6.22 -4.74 5.87
N VAL A 59 -7.04 -3.70 5.84
CA VAL A 59 -7.75 -3.19 7.03
C VAL A 59 -8.70 -4.24 7.60
N VAL A 60 -9.47 -4.92 6.75
CA VAL A 60 -10.38 -6.00 7.16
C VAL A 60 -9.58 -7.12 7.83
N ARG A 61 -8.45 -7.52 7.25
CA ARG A 61 -7.56 -8.54 7.83
C ARG A 61 -7.05 -8.16 9.22
N VAL A 62 -6.56 -6.93 9.40
CA VAL A 62 -6.16 -6.43 10.73
C VAL A 62 -7.35 -6.49 11.70
N GLY A 63 -8.53 -6.05 11.25
CA GLY A 63 -9.75 -6.09 12.06
C GLY A 63 -10.19 -7.49 12.47
N LEU A 64 -9.93 -8.51 11.66
CA LEU A 64 -10.19 -9.91 12.00
C LEU A 64 -9.18 -10.42 13.04
N ALA A 65 -7.89 -10.14 12.84
CA ALA A 65 -6.85 -10.56 13.77
C ALA A 65 -7.02 -9.94 15.17
N LEU A 66 -7.36 -8.64 15.24
CA LEU A 66 -7.59 -7.95 16.51
C LEU A 66 -8.84 -8.45 17.26
N ARG A 67 -9.80 -9.06 16.56
CA ARG A 67 -11.01 -9.67 17.18
C ARG A 67 -10.76 -11.08 17.71
N GLY A 68 -9.52 -11.57 17.68
CA GLY A 68 -9.19 -12.93 18.07
C GLY A 68 -9.49 -13.97 16.99
N GLY A 69 -9.73 -13.53 15.75
CA GLY A 69 -9.77 -14.44 14.61
C GLY A 69 -8.39 -15.02 14.35
N ALA A 70 -8.31 -16.32 14.10
CA ALA A 70 -7.08 -16.93 13.60
C ALA A 70 -6.77 -16.34 12.22
N LEU A 71 -5.59 -15.77 12.05
CA LEU A 71 -5.05 -15.55 10.71
C LEU A 71 -4.68 -16.94 10.18
N GLU A 72 -5.51 -17.50 9.30
CA GLU A 72 -5.25 -18.82 8.68
C GLU A 72 -3.97 -18.84 7.83
N VAL A 73 -3.51 -17.65 7.41
CA VAL A 73 -2.25 -17.47 6.68
C VAL A 73 -1.11 -17.28 7.67
N ALA A 74 -0.36 -18.36 7.92
CA ALA A 74 0.75 -18.41 8.87
C ALA A 74 1.88 -17.40 8.57
N ASP A 75 2.05 -17.01 7.30
CA ASP A 75 3.21 -16.25 6.83
C ASP A 75 3.06 -14.72 6.83
N GLU A 76 1.90 -14.17 7.23
CA GLU A 76 1.72 -12.72 7.20
C GLU A 76 1.09 -12.21 8.50
N SER A 77 1.93 -11.55 9.31
CA SER A 77 1.58 -11.06 10.63
C SER A 77 0.70 -9.81 10.57
N VAL A 78 0.02 -9.48 11.67
CA VAL A 78 -0.69 -8.18 11.82
C VAL A 78 0.25 -7.01 11.55
N LYS A 79 1.52 -7.12 11.95
CA LYS A 79 2.55 -6.11 11.73
C LYS A 79 2.84 -5.92 10.24
N ASP A 80 2.82 -6.98 9.45
CA ASP A 80 3.02 -6.92 7.99
C ASP A 80 1.82 -6.29 7.30
N SER A 81 0.59 -6.64 7.73
CA SER A 81 -0.61 -5.97 7.23
C SER A 81 -0.63 -4.47 7.54
N LEU A 82 -0.18 -4.06 8.73
CA LEU A 82 -0.04 -2.64 9.08
C LEU A 82 1.01 -1.92 8.23
N ARG A 83 2.12 -2.58 7.89
CA ARG A 83 3.13 -2.03 6.97
C ARG A 83 2.59 -1.91 5.56
N ASP A 84 1.87 -2.92 5.07
CA ASP A 84 1.20 -2.88 3.77
C ASP A 84 0.19 -1.73 3.69
N ILE A 85 -0.58 -1.48 4.76
CA ILE A 85 -1.48 -0.33 4.86
C ILE A 85 -0.71 0.98 4.72
N ALA A 86 0.40 1.14 5.45
CA ALA A 86 1.22 2.35 5.38
C ALA A 86 1.81 2.56 3.98
N ILE A 87 2.27 1.49 3.33
CA ILE A 87 2.81 1.51 1.96
C ILE A 87 1.70 1.84 0.95
N LEU A 88 0.54 1.19 1.02
CA LEU A 88 -0.57 1.45 0.11
C LEU A 88 -1.08 2.89 0.26
N ALA A 89 -1.18 3.40 1.48
CA ALA A 89 -1.57 4.79 1.73
C ALA A 89 -0.58 5.79 1.11
N SER A 90 0.73 5.52 1.20
CA SER A 90 1.74 6.40 0.58
C SER A 90 1.70 6.34 -0.95
N LEU A 91 1.48 5.17 -1.54
CA LEU A 91 1.32 5.01 -2.99
C LEU A 91 0.04 5.68 -3.50
N ILE A 92 -1.07 5.57 -2.79
CA ILE A 92 -2.32 6.27 -3.13
C ILE A 92 -2.07 7.79 -3.13
N ALA A 93 -1.35 8.32 -2.13
CA ALA A 93 -1.01 9.73 -2.09
C ALA A 93 -0.16 10.19 -3.29
N VAL A 94 0.72 9.33 -3.82
CA VAL A 94 1.46 9.58 -5.07
C VAL A 94 0.51 9.56 -6.28
N SER A 95 -0.29 8.50 -6.42
CA SER A 95 -1.24 8.34 -7.54
C SER A 95 -2.22 9.52 -7.63
N THR A 96 -2.73 10.01 -6.49
CA THR A 96 -3.66 11.16 -6.49
C THR A 96 -3.00 12.46 -6.95
N LYS A 97 -1.68 12.61 -6.80
CA LYS A 97 -0.97 13.80 -7.30
C LYS A 97 -0.80 13.71 -8.81
N GLU A 98 -0.42 12.55 -9.33
CA GLU A 98 -0.32 12.30 -10.77
C GLU A 98 -1.67 12.57 -11.48
N ASP A 99 -2.78 12.13 -10.89
CA ASP A 99 -4.12 12.39 -11.44
C ASP A 99 -4.47 13.89 -11.48
N VAL A 100 -4.07 14.67 -10.47
CA VAL A 100 -4.31 16.13 -10.43
C VAL A 100 -3.46 16.86 -11.46
N ASP A 101 -2.18 16.49 -11.59
CA ASP A 101 -1.24 17.13 -12.52
C ASP A 101 -1.63 16.85 -13.99
N ASN A 102 -2.14 15.64 -14.29
CA ASN A 102 -2.65 15.29 -15.62
C ASN A 102 -3.95 16.03 -15.99
N ASN A 103 -4.83 16.30 -15.02
CA ASN A 103 -6.08 17.02 -15.24
C ASN A 103 -5.93 18.54 -15.32
N THR A 104 -4.85 19.11 -14.77
CA THR A 104 -4.55 20.56 -14.87
C THR A 104 -3.70 20.92 -16.09
N SER A 105 -3.11 19.92 -16.76
CA SER A 105 -2.32 20.08 -17.99
C SER A 105 -3.14 19.87 -19.28
N SER A 106 -4.45 19.66 -19.18
CA SER A 106 -5.42 19.50 -20.28
C SER A 106 -6.35 20.69 -20.38
#